data_AF-A0A955YWT8-F1
#
_entry.id   AF-A0A955YWT8-F1
#
_cell.length_a   1.000
_cell.length_b   1.000
_cell.length_c   1.000
_cell.angle_alpha   90.00
_cell.angle_beta   90.00
_cell.angle_gamma   90.00
#
_symmetry.space_group_name_H-M   'P 1'
#
loop_
_entity.id
_entity.type
_entity.pdbx_description
1 polymer ?
#
loop_
_entity_poly.entity_id
_entity_poly.type
_entity_poly.pdbx_seq_one_letter_code
_entity_poly.pdbx_strand_id
1 'polypeptide(L)'
;MRARVWIGAALTAVTLSSLASAGPAEVERARTFFNAGAQAYSAARYRDAVNSFEQAYALAPRPNVLFSLAQSERKEFYATNDVAMLRRALAHYKQYLQEVPSGGRRSEATEAKADLEARASRLDPQGEPAAPAAPAEKKKARLTVVSGTPGAQVTVDNGAPGEVPYFGDVEPGRHTVRVFAEGYFDETREVSGDKPVDIPLDVPLRDRPALVTVELDKSGELFVDGRVVATTPLREPVEVPPGPHIVSVAVNGRKAFSQEVTLQRGKPFVVKPHLEVSGQRTLAWTMIVGGGAGLLVGGLGALVAVRQENKAQDIDSQRQAGNIDAASLEAHNDAITRRDGWRTASIVGASLGGALLAGGVALYLFDRPTVAVVPPRSVEPGPQPKKPDTLDIATAPILGPGALGWGVTGRF
;
A
#
# COMPACT_ATOMS: atom_id res chain seq x y z
N MET A 1 -37.59 12.92 92.44
CA MET A 1 -37.85 12.51 91.04
C MET A 1 -36.89 13.26 90.13
N ARG A 2 -35.96 12.56 89.47
CA ARG A 2 -35.01 13.13 88.49
C ARG A 2 -35.25 12.44 87.15
N ALA A 3 -35.71 13.17 86.15
CA ALA A 3 -35.92 12.66 84.79
C ALA A 3 -34.66 12.93 83.96
N ARG A 4 -34.09 11.87 83.38
CA ARG A 4 -33.01 11.91 82.39
C ARG A 4 -33.64 11.74 81.01
N VAL A 5 -33.40 12.68 80.12
CA VAL A 5 -33.79 12.59 78.70
C VAL A 5 -32.54 12.23 77.90
N TRP A 6 -32.64 11.16 77.09
CA TRP A 6 -31.68 10.76 76.06
C TRP A 6 -32.45 10.50 74.77
N ILE A 7 -32.19 11.28 73.73
CA ILE A 7 -32.50 10.99 72.32
C ILE A 7 -31.40 11.74 71.55
N GLY A 8 -30.47 11.15 70.80
CA GLY A 8 -30.55 9.98 69.93
C GLY A 8 -30.22 10.47 68.52
N ALA A 9 -28.94 10.72 68.22
CA ALA A 9 -28.49 11.21 66.92
C ALA A 9 -28.45 10.06 65.91
N ALA A 10 -29.38 10.05 64.96
CA ALA A 10 -29.40 9.13 63.83
C ALA A 10 -28.46 9.68 62.72
N LEU A 11 -27.30 9.04 62.56
CA LEU A 11 -26.42 9.25 61.40
C LEU A 11 -26.89 8.32 60.27
N THR A 12 -27.60 8.85 59.28
CA THR A 12 -27.90 8.13 58.04
C THR A 12 -26.70 8.17 57.12
N ALA A 13 -25.97 7.05 57.04
CA ALA A 13 -24.91 6.85 56.06
C ALA A 13 -25.54 6.69 54.66
N VAL A 14 -25.46 7.74 53.83
CA VAL A 14 -25.77 7.66 52.40
C VAL A 14 -24.56 7.03 51.70
N THR A 15 -24.65 5.74 51.36
CA THR A 15 -23.69 5.11 50.46
C THR A 15 -24.00 5.54 49.03
N LEU A 16 -23.26 6.52 48.50
CA LEU A 16 -23.24 6.77 47.07
C LEU A 16 -22.56 5.57 46.38
N SER A 17 -23.36 4.72 45.74
CA SER A 17 -22.87 3.74 44.77
C SER A 17 -22.29 4.49 43.58
N SER A 18 -20.97 4.61 43.51
CA SER A 18 -20.28 5.10 42.32
C SER A 18 -20.52 4.10 41.17
N LEU A 19 -21.17 4.55 40.09
CA LEU A 19 -21.11 3.85 38.80
C LEU A 19 -19.63 3.79 38.40
N ALA A 20 -19.00 2.64 38.61
CA ALA A 20 -17.64 2.41 38.16
C ALA A 20 -17.62 2.56 36.63
N SER A 21 -16.86 3.54 36.14
CA SER A 21 -16.59 3.66 34.71
C SER A 21 -15.80 2.43 34.26
N ALA A 22 -16.23 1.79 33.17
CA ALA A 22 -15.57 0.60 32.63
C ALA A 22 -14.07 0.87 32.41
N GLY A 23 -13.21 -0.02 32.90
CA GLY A 23 -11.76 0.12 32.76
C GLY A 23 -11.32 0.03 31.30
N PRO A 24 -10.11 0.53 30.93
CA PRO A 24 -9.62 0.46 29.55
C PRO A 24 -9.67 -0.95 28.93
N ALA A 25 -9.37 -1.98 29.73
CA ALA A 25 -9.41 -3.38 29.29
C ALA A 25 -10.84 -3.92 29.07
N GLU A 26 -11.86 -3.38 29.74
CA GLU A 26 -13.27 -3.73 29.50
C GLU A 26 -13.78 -3.05 28.23
N VAL A 27 -13.35 -1.81 27.99
CA VAL A 27 -13.68 -1.07 26.77
C VAL A 27 -13.12 -1.76 25.52
N GLU A 28 -11.88 -2.26 25.56
CA GLU A 28 -11.33 -3.02 24.44
C GLU A 28 -12.06 -4.35 24.22
N ARG A 29 -12.38 -5.10 25.29
CA ARG A 29 -13.21 -6.32 25.17
C ARG A 29 -14.59 -6.03 24.60
N ALA A 30 -15.24 -4.95 25.04
CA ALA A 30 -16.52 -4.50 24.50
C ALA A 30 -16.43 -4.13 23.02
N ARG A 31 -15.32 -3.51 22.60
CA ARG A 31 -15.06 -3.19 21.18
C ARG A 31 -14.94 -4.46 20.34
N THR A 32 -14.22 -5.47 20.81
CA THR A 32 -14.11 -6.75 20.11
C THR A 32 -15.49 -7.42 19.92
N PHE A 33 -16.32 -7.46 20.97
CA PHE A 33 -17.69 -7.96 20.86
C PHE A 33 -18.56 -7.12 19.93
N PHE A 34 -18.42 -5.79 19.95
CA PHE A 34 -19.14 -4.92 19.04
C PHE A 34 -18.76 -5.20 17.58
N ASN A 35 -17.47 -5.38 17.28
CA ASN A 35 -16.98 -5.73 15.95
C ASN A 35 -17.52 -7.11 15.52
N ALA A 36 -17.52 -8.09 16.43
CA ALA A 36 -18.12 -9.40 16.18
C ALA A 36 -19.62 -9.30 15.85
N GLY A 37 -20.35 -8.50 16.62
CA GLY A 37 -21.77 -8.24 16.38
C GLY A 37 -22.03 -7.58 15.03
N ALA A 38 -21.22 -6.58 14.65
CA ALA A 38 -21.33 -5.91 13.37
C ALA A 38 -21.06 -6.85 12.19
N GLN A 39 -20.02 -7.68 12.28
CA GLN A 39 -19.71 -8.68 11.27
C GLN A 39 -20.82 -9.74 11.17
N ALA A 40 -21.29 -10.29 12.29
CA ALA A 40 -22.40 -11.24 12.32
C ALA A 40 -23.69 -10.66 11.74
N TYR A 41 -24.01 -9.41 12.06
CA TYR A 41 -25.16 -8.70 11.50
C TYR A 41 -25.05 -8.58 9.98
N SER A 42 -23.87 -8.22 9.47
CA SER A 42 -23.63 -8.12 8.02
C SER A 42 -23.74 -9.47 7.31
N ALA A 43 -23.38 -10.56 7.99
CA ALA A 43 -23.53 -11.94 7.53
C ALA A 43 -24.95 -12.53 7.74
N ALA A 44 -25.94 -11.71 8.12
CA ALA A 44 -27.31 -12.10 8.45
C ALA A 44 -27.45 -13.15 9.58
N ARG A 45 -26.40 -13.32 10.40
CA ARG A 45 -26.38 -14.17 11.60
C ARG A 45 -26.91 -13.38 12.79
N TYR A 46 -28.17 -12.97 12.74
CA TYR A 46 -28.72 -11.98 13.67
C TYR A 46 -28.71 -12.46 15.13
N ARG A 47 -28.98 -13.75 15.40
CA ARG A 47 -28.84 -14.34 16.74
C ARG A 47 -27.44 -14.18 17.33
N ASP A 48 -26.39 -14.39 16.53
CA ASP A 48 -25.00 -14.21 16.98
C ASP A 48 -24.67 -12.73 17.18
N ALA A 49 -25.23 -11.86 16.34
CA ALA A 49 -25.12 -10.41 16.49
C ALA A 49 -25.77 -9.92 17.79
N VAL A 50 -26.98 -10.39 18.12
CA VAL A 50 -27.69 -10.07 19.37
C VAL A 50 -26.82 -10.45 20.57
N ASN A 51 -26.35 -11.69 20.65
CA ASN A 51 -25.49 -12.13 21.75
C ASN A 51 -24.22 -11.26 21.88
N SER A 52 -23.58 -10.94 20.76
CA SER A 52 -22.35 -10.14 20.77
C SER A 52 -22.60 -8.70 21.22
N PHE A 53 -23.66 -8.05 20.72
CA PHE A 53 -24.02 -6.69 21.15
C PHE A 53 -24.50 -6.65 22.60
N GLU A 54 -25.15 -7.69 23.10
CA GLU A 54 -25.46 -7.83 24.54
C GLU A 54 -24.18 -7.84 25.38
N GLN A 55 -23.18 -8.66 25.02
CA GLN A 55 -21.91 -8.70 25.76
C GLN A 55 -21.17 -7.36 25.69
N ALA A 56 -21.15 -6.72 24.51
CA ALA A 56 -20.57 -5.39 24.35
C ALA A 56 -21.26 -4.34 25.23
N TYR A 57 -22.60 -4.34 25.26
CA TYR A 57 -23.40 -3.41 26.06
C TYR A 57 -23.23 -3.68 27.56
N ALA A 58 -23.16 -4.94 27.98
CA ALA A 58 -22.96 -5.32 29.37
C ALA A 58 -21.58 -4.88 29.91
N LEU A 59 -20.53 -4.95 29.08
CA LEU A 59 -19.18 -4.51 29.44
C LEU A 59 -19.03 -2.99 29.40
N ALA A 60 -19.62 -2.34 28.41
CA ALA A 60 -19.54 -0.89 28.23
C ALA A 60 -20.87 -0.34 27.70
N PRO A 61 -21.81 0.02 28.60
CA PRO A 61 -23.13 0.54 28.21
C PRO A 61 -22.99 1.84 27.43
N ARG A 62 -23.34 1.80 26.13
CA ARG A 62 -23.31 2.96 25.24
C ARG A 62 -24.56 3.00 24.36
N PRO A 63 -25.18 4.18 24.14
CA PRO A 63 -26.40 4.29 23.34
C PRO A 63 -26.26 3.72 21.92
N ASN A 64 -25.10 3.90 21.28
CA ASN A 64 -24.87 3.35 19.93
C ASN A 64 -24.85 1.81 19.92
N VAL A 65 -24.34 1.17 20.98
CA VAL A 65 -24.35 -0.29 21.11
C VAL A 65 -25.77 -0.79 21.39
N LEU A 66 -26.52 -0.06 22.24
CA LEU A 66 -27.93 -0.34 22.52
C LEU A 66 -28.79 -0.28 21.26
N PHE A 67 -28.58 0.71 20.40
CA PHE A 67 -29.26 0.79 19.10
C PHE A 67 -28.93 -0.44 18.23
N SER A 68 -27.64 -0.80 18.11
CA SER A 68 -27.23 -1.96 17.31
C SER A 68 -27.81 -3.28 17.84
N LEU A 69 -27.92 -3.43 19.17
CA LEU A 69 -28.60 -4.55 19.81
C LEU A 69 -30.08 -4.60 19.41
N ALA A 70 -30.82 -3.49 19.60
CA ALA A 70 -32.25 -3.40 19.26
C ALA A 70 -32.51 -3.69 17.76
N GLN A 71 -31.62 -3.20 16.89
CA GLN A 71 -31.70 -3.44 15.46
C GLN A 71 -31.40 -4.90 15.08
N SER A 72 -30.51 -5.57 15.81
CA SER A 72 -30.23 -7.01 15.62
C SER A 72 -31.39 -7.87 16.10
N GLU A 73 -31.97 -7.57 17.26
CA GLU A 73 -33.17 -8.25 17.78
C GLU A 73 -34.36 -8.12 16.84
N ARG A 74 -34.56 -6.92 16.27
CA ARG A 74 -35.59 -6.68 15.25
C ARG A 74 -35.39 -7.55 14.02
N LYS A 75 -34.15 -7.68 13.53
CA LYS A 75 -33.83 -8.51 12.36
C LYS A 75 -34.00 -10.00 12.65
N GLU A 76 -33.56 -10.45 13.83
CA GLU A 76 -33.79 -11.83 14.29
C GLU A 76 -35.29 -12.13 14.35
N PHE A 77 -36.10 -11.23 14.91
CA PHE A 77 -37.56 -11.36 14.91
C PHE A 77 -38.12 -11.51 13.49
N TYR A 78 -37.71 -10.68 12.53
CA TYR A 78 -38.23 -10.84 11.16
C TYR A 78 -37.76 -12.15 10.50
N ALA A 79 -36.62 -12.69 10.90
CA ALA A 79 -36.12 -13.96 10.38
C ALA A 79 -36.84 -15.17 10.99
N THR A 80 -37.19 -15.13 12.28
CA THR A 80 -37.69 -16.30 13.03
C THR A 80 -39.17 -16.20 13.44
N ASN A 81 -39.76 -15.01 13.37
CA ASN A 81 -41.04 -14.64 13.99
C ASN A 81 -41.10 -14.86 15.51
N ASP A 82 -39.95 -14.88 16.20
CA ASP A 82 -39.91 -15.00 17.65
C ASP A 82 -40.41 -13.72 18.34
N VAL A 83 -41.60 -13.79 18.91
CA VAL A 83 -42.25 -12.68 19.63
C VAL A 83 -41.39 -12.19 20.80
N ALA A 84 -40.58 -13.05 21.43
CA ALA A 84 -39.68 -12.61 22.49
C ALA A 84 -38.64 -11.59 21.97
N MET A 85 -38.09 -11.81 20.78
CA MET A 85 -37.16 -10.89 20.14
C MET A 85 -37.82 -9.56 19.77
N LEU A 86 -39.08 -9.59 19.31
CA LEU A 86 -39.86 -8.38 19.07
C LEU A 86 -40.01 -7.55 20.36
N ARG A 87 -40.37 -8.18 21.48
CA ARG A 87 -40.56 -7.47 22.75
C ARG A 87 -39.25 -6.85 23.24
N ARG A 88 -38.15 -7.60 23.17
CA ARG A 88 -36.82 -7.13 23.53
C ARG A 88 -36.39 -5.93 22.68
N ALA A 89 -36.56 -6.02 21.37
CA ALA A 89 -36.25 -4.92 20.46
C ALA A 89 -37.04 -3.64 20.82
N LEU A 90 -38.35 -3.77 21.09
CA LEU A 90 -39.17 -2.65 21.53
C LEU A 90 -38.68 -2.03 22.84
N ALA A 91 -38.29 -2.85 23.82
CA ALA A 91 -37.75 -2.37 25.09
C ALA A 91 -36.46 -1.58 24.88
N HIS A 92 -35.51 -2.11 24.11
CA HIS A 92 -34.23 -1.44 23.86
C HIS A 92 -34.38 -0.18 22.98
N TYR A 93 -35.29 -0.15 22.00
CA TYR A 93 -35.59 1.10 21.27
C TYR A 93 -36.20 2.16 22.18
N LYS A 94 -37.12 1.79 23.07
CA LYS A 94 -37.69 2.73 24.05
C LYS A 94 -36.59 3.31 24.95
N GLN A 95 -35.69 2.46 25.45
CA GLN A 95 -34.55 2.89 26.25
C GLN A 95 -33.60 3.80 25.46
N TYR A 96 -33.25 3.45 24.22
CA TYR A 96 -32.42 4.29 23.36
C TYR A 96 -33.02 5.69 23.16
N LEU A 97 -34.33 5.78 22.92
CA LEU A 97 -35.03 7.05 22.75
C LEU A 97 -35.11 7.88 24.05
N GLN A 98 -34.97 7.27 25.21
CA GLN A 98 -34.84 7.97 26.50
C GLN A 98 -33.42 8.50 26.69
N GLU A 99 -32.40 7.68 26.37
CA GLU A 99 -30.99 8.05 26.50
C GLU A 99 -30.54 9.08 25.44
N VAL A 100 -31.18 9.09 24.26
CA VAL A 100 -30.87 9.99 23.14
C VAL A 100 -32.08 10.87 22.81
N PRO A 101 -32.30 11.98 23.56
CA PRO A 101 -33.48 12.84 23.38
C PRO A 101 -33.46 13.62 22.05
N SER A 102 -32.30 13.88 21.48
CA SER A 102 -32.13 14.60 20.21
C SER A 102 -30.91 14.12 19.41
N GLY A 103 -31.00 14.12 18.08
CA GLY A 103 -29.90 13.73 17.19
C GLY A 103 -29.69 12.22 17.09
N GLY A 104 -28.47 11.80 16.68
CA GLY A 104 -28.12 10.39 16.52
C GLY A 104 -29.03 9.63 15.57
N ARG A 105 -29.36 8.39 15.92
CA ARG A 105 -30.26 7.49 15.14
C ARG A 105 -31.69 7.52 15.67
N ARG A 106 -32.12 8.64 16.25
CA ARG A 106 -33.43 8.78 16.89
C ARG A 106 -34.60 8.60 15.91
N SER A 107 -34.50 9.15 14.69
CA SER A 107 -35.55 8.97 13.66
C SER A 107 -35.74 7.50 13.34
N GLU A 108 -34.63 6.81 13.02
CA GLU A 108 -34.62 5.38 12.72
C GLU A 108 -35.19 4.55 13.88
N ALA A 109 -34.80 4.85 15.13
CA ALA A 109 -35.32 4.17 16.30
C ALA A 109 -36.84 4.40 16.50
N THR A 110 -37.32 5.62 16.20
CA THR A 110 -38.74 5.97 16.32
C THR A 110 -39.57 5.23 15.28
N GLU A 111 -39.11 5.19 14.03
CA GLU A 111 -39.74 4.46 12.94
C GLU A 111 -39.75 2.94 13.20
N ALA A 112 -38.60 2.37 13.60
CA ALA A 112 -38.48 0.95 13.89
C ALA A 112 -39.37 0.54 15.08
N LYS A 113 -39.43 1.37 16.11
CA LYS A 113 -40.35 1.16 17.24
C LYS A 113 -41.81 1.15 16.76
N ALA A 114 -42.23 2.13 15.95
CA ALA A 114 -43.62 2.22 15.48
C ALA A 114 -44.02 1.01 14.62
N ASP A 115 -43.15 0.54 13.71
CA ASP A 115 -43.42 -0.69 12.93
C ASP A 115 -43.54 -1.92 13.84
N LEU A 116 -42.64 -2.06 14.81
CA LEU A 116 -42.68 -3.17 15.76
C LEU A 116 -43.91 -3.12 16.68
N GLU A 117 -44.36 -1.94 17.12
CA GLU A 117 -45.59 -1.78 17.92
C GLU A 117 -46.83 -2.20 17.12
N ALA A 118 -46.93 -1.80 15.84
CA ALA A 118 -48.02 -2.23 14.96
C ALA A 118 -48.05 -3.75 14.72
N ARG A 119 -46.90 -4.42 14.76
CA ARG A 119 -46.80 -5.88 14.70
C ARG A 119 -47.12 -6.53 16.04
N ALA A 120 -46.62 -5.95 17.14
CA ALA A 120 -46.89 -6.41 18.50
C ALA A 120 -48.40 -6.49 18.76
N SER A 121 -49.16 -5.44 18.41
CA SER A 121 -50.61 -5.40 18.58
C SER A 121 -51.37 -6.50 17.82
N ARG A 122 -50.77 -7.06 16.76
CA ARG A 122 -51.35 -8.17 15.99
C ARG A 122 -50.92 -9.54 16.50
N LEU A 123 -49.66 -9.69 16.90
CA LEU A 123 -49.04 -10.97 17.23
C LEU A 123 -49.05 -11.29 18.73
N ASP A 124 -49.19 -10.28 19.58
CA ASP A 124 -49.11 -10.38 21.03
C ASP A 124 -50.07 -9.38 21.73
N PRO A 125 -51.39 -9.51 21.52
CA PRO A 125 -52.38 -8.56 22.02
C PRO A 125 -52.52 -8.55 23.55
N GLN A 126 -52.05 -9.59 24.25
CA GLN A 126 -52.10 -9.66 25.71
C GLN A 126 -50.85 -9.10 26.41
N GLY A 127 -49.82 -8.73 25.65
CA GLY A 127 -48.70 -7.91 26.13
C GLY A 127 -48.12 -8.39 27.45
N GLU A 128 -47.79 -9.67 27.55
CA GLU A 128 -47.08 -10.16 28.72
C GLU A 128 -45.71 -9.47 28.76
N PRO A 129 -45.31 -8.86 29.91
CA PRO A 129 -44.01 -8.22 30.02
C PRO A 129 -42.94 -9.20 29.56
N ALA A 130 -42.02 -8.74 28.70
CA ALA A 130 -40.85 -9.54 28.36
C ALA A 130 -40.23 -10.01 29.68
N ALA A 131 -40.31 -11.31 29.94
CA ALA A 131 -39.69 -11.88 31.12
C ALA A 131 -38.23 -11.39 31.11
N PRO A 132 -37.72 -10.83 32.22
CA PRO A 132 -36.31 -10.46 32.29
C PRO A 132 -35.53 -11.68 31.83
N ALA A 133 -34.66 -11.49 30.84
CA ALA A 133 -33.91 -12.57 30.20
C ALA A 133 -33.43 -13.50 31.31
N ALA A 134 -34.05 -14.68 31.41
CA ALA A 134 -33.68 -15.64 32.43
C ALA A 134 -32.17 -15.82 32.26
N PRO A 135 -31.36 -15.76 33.34
CA PRO A 135 -29.93 -15.98 33.21
C PRO A 135 -29.80 -17.37 32.57
N ALA A 136 -29.47 -17.40 31.28
CA ALA A 136 -29.13 -18.65 30.63
C ALA A 136 -27.93 -19.15 31.42
N GLU A 137 -28.13 -20.23 32.15
CA GLU A 137 -27.09 -20.87 32.94
C GLU A 137 -26.04 -21.36 31.93
N LYS A 138 -25.10 -20.47 31.58
CA LYS A 138 -24.05 -20.74 30.59
C LYS A 138 -23.12 -21.77 31.21
N LYS A 139 -23.35 -23.04 30.88
CA LYS A 139 -22.52 -24.15 31.38
C LYS A 139 -21.13 -24.19 30.71
N LYS A 140 -20.92 -23.42 29.63
CA LYS A 140 -19.67 -23.38 28.85
C LYS A 140 -19.30 -21.95 28.45
N ALA A 141 -18.01 -21.69 28.31
CA ALA A 141 -17.49 -20.42 27.81
C ALA A 141 -17.74 -20.34 26.30
N ARG A 142 -18.24 -19.21 25.79
CA ARG A 142 -18.43 -19.02 24.36
C ARG A 142 -17.25 -18.25 23.76
N LEU A 143 -16.50 -18.87 22.88
CA LEU A 143 -15.43 -18.24 22.12
C LEU A 143 -16.01 -17.46 20.94
N THR A 144 -15.63 -16.18 20.86
CA THR A 144 -15.94 -15.28 19.75
C THR A 144 -14.64 -14.83 19.11
N VAL A 145 -14.38 -15.23 17.87
CA VAL A 145 -13.17 -14.85 17.14
C VAL A 145 -13.52 -13.95 15.97
N VAL A 146 -12.85 -12.80 15.90
CA VAL A 146 -12.95 -11.84 14.80
C VAL A 146 -11.59 -11.58 14.19
N SER A 147 -11.59 -11.26 12.90
CA SER A 147 -10.43 -10.81 12.16
C SER A 147 -10.91 -9.87 11.05
N GLY A 148 -10.18 -8.78 10.84
CA GLY A 148 -10.40 -7.90 9.69
C GLY A 148 -9.76 -8.42 8.40
N THR A 149 -9.01 -9.53 8.46
CA THR A 149 -8.28 -10.06 7.31
C THR A 149 -9.22 -10.75 6.31
N PRO A 150 -9.20 -10.37 5.02
CA PRO A 150 -10.02 -11.02 3.99
C PRO A 150 -9.72 -12.51 3.86
N GLY A 151 -10.76 -13.35 3.85
CA GLY A 151 -10.63 -14.80 3.72
C GLY A 151 -10.04 -15.49 4.96
N ALA A 152 -9.99 -14.81 6.11
CA ALA A 152 -9.54 -15.42 7.36
C ALA A 152 -10.43 -16.58 7.79
N GLN A 153 -9.77 -17.66 8.19
CA GLN A 153 -10.37 -18.84 8.77
C GLN A 153 -9.79 -19.08 10.15
N VAL A 154 -10.53 -19.81 10.98
CA VAL A 154 -10.10 -20.16 12.33
C VAL A 154 -10.27 -21.66 12.57
N THR A 155 -9.30 -22.22 13.30
CA THR A 155 -9.39 -23.58 13.86
C THR A 155 -9.24 -23.50 15.37
N VAL A 156 -10.10 -24.21 16.09
CA VAL A 156 -10.01 -24.40 17.54
C VAL A 156 -9.55 -25.84 17.79
N ASP A 157 -8.48 -26.03 18.56
CA ASP A 157 -7.87 -27.33 18.91
C ASP A 157 -7.58 -28.23 17.72
N ASN A 158 -7.09 -27.64 16.62
CA ASN A 158 -6.83 -28.34 15.35
C ASN A 158 -8.08 -29.02 14.73
N GLY A 159 -9.28 -28.55 15.09
CA GLY A 159 -10.53 -28.95 14.47
C GLY A 159 -10.69 -28.47 13.02
N ALA A 160 -11.88 -28.64 12.46
CA ALA A 160 -12.17 -28.19 11.08
C ALA A 160 -12.09 -26.66 10.96
N PRO A 161 -11.55 -26.12 9.84
CA PRO A 161 -11.58 -24.70 9.56
C PRO A 161 -12.99 -24.13 9.53
N GLY A 162 -13.20 -23.05 10.28
CA GLY A 162 -14.44 -22.26 10.27
C GLY A 162 -14.20 -20.86 9.73
N GLU A 163 -15.26 -20.24 9.23
CA GLU A 163 -15.25 -18.84 8.79
C GLU A 163 -15.29 -17.88 9.98
N VAL A 164 -14.72 -16.69 9.77
CA VAL A 164 -14.74 -15.58 10.72
C VAL A 164 -15.83 -14.59 10.31
N PRO A 165 -16.68 -14.06 11.22
CA PRO A 165 -16.63 -14.23 12.67
C PRO A 165 -17.05 -15.64 13.11
N TYR A 166 -16.26 -16.23 14.00
CA TYR A 166 -16.51 -17.56 14.54
C TYR A 166 -17.14 -17.47 15.92
N PHE A 167 -18.14 -18.33 16.15
CA PHE A 167 -18.83 -18.45 17.42
C PHE A 167 -18.93 -19.94 17.76
N GLY A 168 -18.37 -20.34 18.89
CA GLY A 168 -18.44 -21.72 19.35
C GLY A 168 -18.26 -21.82 20.86
N ASP A 169 -18.83 -22.85 21.47
CA ASP A 169 -18.60 -23.14 22.88
C ASP A 169 -17.28 -23.89 23.04
N VAL A 170 -16.50 -23.54 24.05
CA VAL A 170 -15.28 -24.25 24.43
C VAL A 170 -15.51 -24.95 25.77
N GLU A 171 -14.95 -26.15 25.90
CA GLU A 171 -15.00 -26.89 27.16
C GLU A 171 -14.15 -26.19 28.24
N PRO A 172 -14.29 -26.57 29.52
CA PRO A 172 -13.32 -26.18 30.53
C PRO A 172 -11.93 -26.72 30.19
N GLY A 173 -10.89 -25.90 30.38
CA GLY A 173 -9.51 -26.22 30.03
C GLY A 173 -8.87 -25.23 29.06
N ARG A 174 -7.64 -25.56 28.62
CA ARG A 174 -6.86 -24.75 27.69
C ARG A 174 -7.17 -25.16 26.25
N HIS A 175 -7.48 -24.17 25.43
CA HIS A 175 -7.77 -24.34 24.02
C HIS A 175 -6.80 -23.52 23.15
N THR A 176 -6.47 -24.05 21.99
CA THR A 176 -5.60 -23.39 21.01
C THR A 176 -6.44 -22.88 19.85
N VAL A 177 -6.42 -21.56 19.64
CA VAL A 177 -7.13 -20.90 18.56
C VAL A 177 -6.10 -20.45 17.53
N ARG A 178 -6.14 -21.01 16.33
CA ARG A 178 -5.27 -20.60 15.20
C ARG A 178 -6.11 -19.91 14.14
N VAL A 179 -5.73 -18.69 13.79
CA VAL A 179 -6.34 -17.89 12.74
C VAL A 179 -5.35 -17.79 11.57
N PHE A 180 -5.83 -18.04 10.35
CA PHE A 180 -4.97 -18.11 9.17
C PHE A 180 -5.73 -17.66 7.91
N ALA A 181 -4.98 -17.21 6.91
CA ALA A 181 -5.51 -16.79 5.61
C ALA A 181 -4.43 -16.98 4.54
N GLU A 182 -4.83 -17.16 3.27
CA GLU A 182 -3.85 -17.27 2.17
C GLU A 182 -3.03 -15.98 2.03
N GLY A 183 -1.70 -16.11 2.03
CA GLY A 183 -0.78 -14.98 1.90
C GLY A 183 -0.54 -14.21 3.20
N TYR A 184 -1.00 -14.70 4.35
CA TYR A 184 -0.76 -14.09 5.66
C TYR A 184 0.01 -15.04 6.59
N PHE A 185 0.68 -14.49 7.60
CA PHE A 185 1.23 -15.29 8.68
C PHE A 185 0.10 -15.79 9.59
N ASP A 186 0.12 -17.07 9.91
CA ASP A 186 -0.80 -17.69 10.85
C ASP A 186 -0.52 -17.15 12.25
N GLU A 187 -1.58 -16.86 13.01
CA GLU A 187 -1.49 -16.38 14.38
C GLU A 187 -2.20 -17.36 15.31
N THR A 188 -1.54 -17.76 16.39
CA THR A 188 -2.06 -18.73 17.37
C THR A 188 -2.22 -18.06 18.73
N ARG A 189 -3.37 -18.27 19.37
CA ARG A 189 -3.72 -17.78 20.70
C ARG A 189 -4.14 -18.92 21.59
N GLU A 190 -3.66 -18.93 22.82
CA GLU A 190 -4.18 -19.81 23.87
C GLU A 190 -5.33 -19.10 24.61
N VAL A 191 -6.42 -19.82 24.84
CA VAL A 191 -7.55 -19.36 25.66
C VAL A 191 -7.89 -20.41 26.72
N SER A 192 -8.50 -19.99 27.82
CA SER A 192 -9.00 -20.89 28.87
C SER A 192 -10.52 -20.81 28.93
N GLY A 193 -11.18 -21.95 28.80
CA GLY A 193 -12.63 -22.11 28.97
C GLY A 193 -13.05 -22.35 30.42
N ASP A 194 -12.14 -22.22 31.39
CA ASP A 194 -12.40 -22.53 32.81
C ASP A 194 -13.45 -21.60 33.46
N LYS A 195 -13.72 -20.45 32.85
CA LYS A 195 -14.73 -19.50 33.29
C LYS A 195 -15.88 -19.48 32.30
N PRO A 196 -17.15 -19.54 32.74
CA PRO A 196 -18.33 -19.48 31.88
C PRO A 196 -18.61 -18.04 31.39
N VAL A 197 -17.58 -17.36 30.89
CA VAL A 197 -17.62 -16.00 30.36
C VAL A 197 -17.31 -16.07 28.88
N ASP A 198 -17.99 -15.27 28.07
CA ASP A 198 -17.71 -15.19 26.65
C ASP A 198 -16.30 -14.61 26.43
N ILE A 199 -15.51 -15.24 25.56
CA ILE A 199 -14.11 -14.91 25.30
C ILE A 199 -14.00 -14.23 23.94
N PRO A 200 -13.85 -12.89 23.88
CA PRO A 200 -13.65 -12.18 22.63
C PRO A 200 -12.17 -12.18 22.23
N LEU A 201 -11.87 -12.62 21.01
CA LEU A 201 -10.54 -12.54 20.39
C LEU A 201 -10.58 -11.73 19.10
N ASP A 202 -9.82 -10.64 19.05
CA ASP A 202 -9.50 -9.93 17.80
C ASP A 202 -8.10 -10.34 17.34
N VAL A 203 -8.01 -11.00 16.20
CA VAL A 203 -6.77 -11.56 15.68
C VAL A 203 -6.52 -11.03 14.26
N PRO A 204 -5.93 -9.82 14.12
CA PRO A 204 -5.46 -9.33 12.83
C PRO A 204 -4.26 -10.14 12.36
N LEU A 205 -4.27 -10.59 11.10
CA LEU A 205 -3.14 -11.31 10.51
C LEU A 205 -2.18 -10.34 9.80
N ARG A 206 -0.89 -10.68 9.82
CA ARG A 206 0.17 -9.91 9.15
C ARG A 206 0.41 -10.44 7.74
N ASP A 207 0.56 -9.53 6.79
CA ASP A 207 0.87 -9.85 5.39
C ASP A 207 2.20 -10.63 5.26
N ARG A 208 2.24 -11.67 4.42
CA ARG A 208 3.52 -12.25 3.98
C ARG A 208 4.12 -11.37 2.88
N PRO A 209 5.43 -11.06 2.95
CA PRO A 209 6.08 -10.30 1.89
C PRO A 209 6.04 -11.07 0.57
N ALA A 210 6.06 -10.35 -0.54
CA ALA A 210 6.37 -10.90 -1.84
C ALA A 210 7.88 -11.16 -1.95
N LEU A 211 8.26 -12.19 -2.68
CA LEU A 211 9.66 -12.57 -2.86
C LEU A 211 10.12 -12.19 -4.25
N VAL A 212 10.91 -11.11 -4.37
CA VAL A 212 11.38 -10.59 -5.66
C VAL A 212 12.76 -11.14 -5.99
N THR A 213 12.86 -11.83 -7.13
CA THR A 213 14.12 -12.32 -7.69
C THR A 213 14.42 -11.61 -9.00
N VAL A 214 15.70 -11.34 -9.28
CA VAL A 214 16.15 -10.76 -10.54
C VAL A 214 17.07 -11.74 -11.24
N GLU A 215 16.69 -12.18 -12.44
CA GLU A 215 17.52 -13.01 -13.30
C GLU A 215 18.50 -12.12 -14.09
N LEU A 216 19.65 -11.85 -13.49
CA LEU A 216 20.70 -11.03 -14.10
C LEU A 216 22.09 -11.44 -13.60
N ASP A 217 22.93 -11.94 -14.50
CA ASP A 217 24.31 -12.38 -14.19
C ASP A 217 25.34 -11.24 -14.10
N LYS A 218 24.88 -9.99 -14.16
CA LYS A 218 25.73 -8.79 -14.15
C LYS A 218 25.60 -8.07 -12.82
N SER A 219 26.67 -7.42 -12.39
CA SER A 219 26.63 -6.53 -11.24
C SER A 219 25.78 -5.30 -11.56
N GLY A 220 24.74 -5.08 -10.76
CA GLY A 220 23.78 -4.01 -10.90
C GLY A 220 23.06 -3.76 -9.59
N GLU A 221 22.29 -2.67 -9.55
CA GLU A 221 21.49 -2.27 -8.41
C GLU A 221 20.02 -2.54 -8.70
N LEU A 222 19.35 -3.20 -7.75
CA LEU A 222 17.91 -3.40 -7.74
C LEU A 222 17.26 -2.30 -6.90
N PHE A 223 16.30 -1.61 -7.50
CA PHE A 223 15.52 -0.58 -6.87
C PHE A 223 14.07 -1.03 -6.72
N VAL A 224 13.47 -0.73 -5.57
CA VAL A 224 12.03 -0.81 -5.35
C VAL A 224 11.58 0.57 -4.90
N ASP A 225 10.64 1.16 -5.65
CA ASP A 225 10.10 2.51 -5.42
C ASP A 225 11.20 3.59 -5.30
N GLY A 226 12.24 3.45 -6.13
CA GLY A 226 13.38 4.37 -6.19
C GLY A 226 14.43 4.19 -5.08
N ARG A 227 14.29 3.20 -4.19
CA ARG A 227 15.29 2.87 -3.16
C ARG A 227 16.09 1.64 -3.55
N VAL A 228 17.41 1.68 -3.40
CA VAL A 228 18.27 0.51 -3.58
C VAL A 228 17.96 -0.50 -2.48
N VAL A 229 17.49 -1.69 -2.85
CA VAL A 229 17.18 -2.78 -1.92
C VAL A 229 18.19 -3.92 -1.97
N ALA A 230 18.85 -4.12 -3.11
CA ALA A 230 19.85 -5.17 -3.28
C ALA A 230 20.76 -4.91 -4.50
N THR A 231 21.78 -5.74 -4.65
CA THR A 231 22.67 -5.75 -5.83
C THR A 231 22.66 -7.12 -6.49
N THR A 232 22.61 -7.17 -7.82
CA THR A 232 22.65 -8.42 -8.59
C THR A 232 24.08 -8.93 -8.77
N PRO A 233 24.29 -10.26 -8.96
CA PRO A 233 23.31 -11.33 -8.83
C PRO A 233 22.83 -11.52 -7.38
N LEU A 234 21.53 -11.76 -7.19
CA LEU A 234 20.96 -11.97 -5.86
C LEU A 234 21.34 -13.34 -5.30
N ARG A 235 21.71 -13.41 -4.01
CA ARG A 235 21.93 -14.68 -3.30
C ARG A 235 20.62 -15.32 -2.84
N GLU A 236 19.67 -14.49 -2.46
CA GLU A 236 18.34 -14.87 -2.00
C GLU A 236 17.31 -13.86 -2.52
N PRO A 237 16.03 -14.25 -2.64
CA PRO A 237 14.97 -13.32 -3.03
C PRO A 237 14.85 -12.15 -2.04
N VAL A 238 14.54 -10.96 -2.55
CA VAL A 238 14.32 -9.78 -1.73
C VAL A 238 12.87 -9.76 -1.27
N GLU A 239 12.66 -9.63 0.04
CA GLU A 239 11.33 -9.44 0.62
C GLU A 239 10.84 -8.02 0.37
N VAL A 240 9.69 -7.91 -0.29
CA VAL A 240 9.04 -6.63 -0.59
C VAL A 240 7.60 -6.69 -0.08
N PRO A 241 7.05 -5.62 0.52
CA PRO A 241 5.63 -5.57 0.85
C PRO A 241 4.76 -5.93 -0.36
N PRO A 242 3.62 -6.59 -0.16
CA PRO A 242 2.68 -6.85 -1.25
C PRO A 242 1.98 -5.55 -1.66
N GLY A 243 1.62 -5.44 -2.93
CA GLY A 243 0.96 -4.26 -3.48
C GLY A 243 1.61 -3.74 -4.77
N PRO A 244 1.17 -2.56 -5.25
CA PRO A 244 1.77 -1.92 -6.42
C PRO A 244 3.15 -1.35 -6.09
N HIS A 245 4.15 -1.71 -6.88
CA HIS A 245 5.53 -1.27 -6.75
C HIS A 245 6.14 -0.96 -8.11
N ILE A 246 7.12 -0.06 -8.14
CA ILE A 246 8.00 0.13 -9.29
C ILE A 246 9.30 -0.59 -9.01
N VAL A 247 9.60 -1.61 -9.81
CA VAL A 247 10.86 -2.35 -9.72
C VAL A 247 11.77 -1.92 -10.86
N SER A 248 12.97 -1.47 -10.52
CA SER A 248 13.97 -1.02 -11.50
C SER A 248 15.30 -1.72 -11.31
N VAL A 249 16.01 -1.95 -12.40
CA VAL A 249 17.34 -2.58 -12.40
C VAL A 249 18.30 -1.69 -13.17
N ALA A 250 19.40 -1.31 -12.52
CA ALA A 250 20.39 -0.40 -13.10
C ALA A 250 21.76 -1.08 -13.17
N VAL A 251 22.38 -1.07 -14.35
CA VAL A 251 23.72 -1.61 -14.58
C VAL A 251 24.57 -0.55 -15.27
N ASN A 252 25.79 -0.36 -14.79
CA ASN A 252 26.73 0.58 -15.40
C ASN A 252 26.92 0.30 -16.89
N GLY A 253 26.83 1.33 -17.73
CA GLY A 253 26.92 1.17 -19.17
C GLY A 253 25.65 0.79 -19.91
N ARG A 254 24.52 0.68 -19.21
CA ARG A 254 23.24 0.26 -19.78
C ARG A 254 22.13 1.21 -19.41
N LYS A 255 21.07 1.24 -20.22
CA LYS A 255 19.83 1.92 -19.86
C LYS A 255 19.18 1.16 -18.69
N ALA A 256 18.71 1.89 -17.69
CA ALA A 256 17.99 1.29 -16.57
C ALA A 256 16.68 0.65 -17.08
N PHE A 257 16.38 -0.53 -16.56
CA PHE A 257 15.08 -1.18 -16.75
C PHE A 257 14.14 -0.72 -15.63
N SER A 258 12.87 -0.47 -15.94
CA SER A 258 11.85 -0.12 -14.94
C SER A 258 10.50 -0.70 -15.33
N GLN A 259 9.81 -1.30 -14.37
CA GLN A 259 8.50 -1.93 -14.57
C GLN A 259 7.60 -1.68 -13.36
N GLU A 260 6.36 -1.27 -13.62
CA GLU A 260 5.30 -1.24 -12.61
C GLU A 260 4.70 -2.64 -12.47
N VAL A 261 4.62 -3.13 -11.24
CA VAL A 261 4.20 -4.50 -10.92
C VAL A 261 3.31 -4.49 -9.69
N THR A 262 2.30 -5.37 -9.66
CA THR A 262 1.51 -5.62 -8.44
C THR A 262 2.00 -6.92 -7.83
N LEU A 263 2.77 -6.80 -6.75
CA LEU A 263 3.35 -7.92 -6.02
C LEU A 263 2.28 -8.61 -5.17
N GLN A 264 2.17 -9.93 -5.31
CA GLN A 264 1.22 -10.74 -4.55
C GLN A 264 1.84 -11.23 -3.24
N ARG A 265 1.01 -11.26 -2.18
CA ARG A 265 1.40 -11.70 -0.84
C ARG A 265 1.98 -13.11 -0.86
N GLY A 266 3.18 -13.30 -0.32
CA GLY A 266 3.83 -14.61 -0.19
C GLY A 266 4.10 -15.34 -1.50
N LYS A 267 3.94 -14.71 -2.67
CA LYS A 267 4.22 -15.32 -3.99
C LYS A 267 5.57 -14.83 -4.50
N PRO A 268 6.32 -15.70 -5.21
CA PRO A 268 7.54 -15.27 -5.88
C PRO A 268 7.22 -14.43 -7.11
N PHE A 269 8.05 -13.43 -7.37
CA PHE A 269 8.02 -12.60 -8.56
C PHE A 269 9.41 -12.54 -9.18
N VAL A 270 9.52 -12.86 -10.47
CA VAL A 270 10.81 -12.94 -11.17
C VAL A 270 10.90 -11.83 -12.22
N VAL A 271 11.91 -10.98 -12.07
CA VAL A 271 12.24 -9.91 -13.01
C VAL A 271 13.31 -10.41 -13.98
N LYS A 272 13.03 -10.31 -15.28
CA LYS A 272 13.97 -10.67 -16.36
C LYS A 272 14.30 -9.42 -17.17
N PRO A 273 15.21 -8.55 -16.68
CA PRO A 273 15.45 -7.26 -17.31
C PRO A 273 16.21 -7.40 -18.63
N HIS A 274 15.65 -6.87 -19.71
CA HIS A 274 16.38 -6.71 -20.97
C HIS A 274 17.07 -5.33 -20.98
N LEU A 275 18.41 -5.32 -20.87
CA LEU A 275 19.18 -4.10 -20.71
C LEU A 275 19.96 -3.72 -21.98
N GLU A 276 19.53 -2.65 -22.64
CA GLU A 276 20.23 -2.06 -23.79
C GLU A 276 21.49 -1.29 -23.39
N VAL A 277 22.47 -1.22 -24.30
CA VAL A 277 23.68 -0.41 -24.12
C VAL A 277 23.32 1.08 -24.13
N SER A 278 23.92 1.88 -23.24
CA SER A 278 23.69 3.33 -23.20
C SER A 278 24.33 4.03 -24.41
N GLY A 279 23.76 5.18 -24.83
CA GLY A 279 24.38 6.00 -25.89
C GLY A 279 25.76 6.51 -25.49
N GLN A 280 25.96 6.83 -24.21
CA GLN A 280 27.24 7.22 -23.64
C GLN A 280 28.29 6.10 -23.75
N ARG A 281 27.93 4.85 -23.45
CA ARG A 281 28.82 3.69 -23.58
C ARG A 281 29.25 3.47 -25.03
N THR A 282 28.31 3.60 -25.97
CA THR A 282 28.60 3.49 -27.40
C THR A 282 29.56 4.60 -27.84
N LEU A 283 29.28 5.85 -27.48
CA LEU A 283 30.16 6.98 -27.78
C LEU A 283 31.55 6.79 -27.17
N ALA A 284 31.63 6.38 -25.90
CA ALA A 284 32.88 6.08 -25.22
C ALA A 284 33.75 5.09 -26.01
N TRP A 285 33.18 3.96 -26.45
CA TRP A 285 33.90 2.99 -27.26
C TRP A 285 34.33 3.53 -28.62
N THR A 286 33.48 4.30 -29.30
CA THR A 286 33.87 4.92 -30.58
C THR A 286 35.06 5.89 -30.42
N MET A 287 35.08 6.67 -29.33
CA MET A 287 36.17 7.59 -29.00
C MET A 287 37.44 6.85 -28.59
N ILE A 288 37.33 5.76 -27.81
CA ILE A 288 38.48 4.94 -27.41
C ILE A 288 39.13 4.29 -28.64
N VAL A 289 38.32 3.70 -29.53
CA VAL A 289 38.84 3.06 -30.76
C VAL A 289 39.44 4.09 -31.70
N GLY A 290 38.75 5.22 -31.94
CA GLY A 290 39.27 6.31 -32.77
C GLY A 290 40.54 6.94 -32.18
N GLY A 291 40.57 7.13 -30.87
CA GLY A 291 41.73 7.63 -30.13
C GLY A 291 42.94 6.72 -30.24
N GLY A 292 42.73 5.41 -30.08
CA GLY A 292 43.76 4.39 -30.28
C GLY A 292 44.31 4.38 -31.71
N ALA A 293 43.45 4.50 -32.73
CA ALA A 293 43.89 4.63 -34.12
C ALA A 293 44.72 5.90 -34.36
N GLY A 294 44.31 7.04 -33.78
CA GLY A 294 45.08 8.29 -33.84
C GLY A 294 46.46 8.17 -33.21
N LEU A 295 46.56 7.54 -32.04
CA LEU A 295 47.85 7.28 -31.38
C LEU A 295 48.75 6.35 -32.22
N LEU A 296 48.19 5.34 -32.89
CA LEU A 296 48.94 4.47 -33.79
C LEU A 296 49.49 5.23 -35.00
N VAL A 297 48.69 6.07 -35.66
CA VAL A 297 49.15 6.97 -36.73
C VAL A 297 50.23 7.92 -36.21
N GLY A 298 50.02 8.45 -35.00
CA GLY A 298 50.97 9.28 -34.27
C GLY A 298 52.33 8.61 -34.11
N GLY A 299 52.35 7.41 -33.54
CA GLY A 299 53.55 6.63 -33.27
C GLY A 299 54.27 6.17 -34.54
N LEU A 300 53.54 5.66 -35.54
CA LEU A 300 54.12 5.27 -36.83
C LEU A 300 54.71 6.47 -37.57
N GLY A 301 54.02 7.61 -37.57
CA GLY A 301 54.52 8.85 -38.15
C GLY A 301 55.84 9.29 -37.49
N ALA A 302 55.96 9.17 -36.17
CA ALA A 302 57.21 9.46 -35.46
C ALA A 302 58.35 8.54 -35.92
N LEU A 303 58.10 7.23 -36.01
CA LEU A 303 59.09 6.25 -36.48
C LEU A 303 59.56 6.55 -37.90
N VAL A 304 58.64 6.89 -38.80
CA VAL A 304 58.99 7.27 -40.19
C VAL A 304 59.75 8.58 -40.21
N ALA A 305 59.36 9.58 -39.42
CA ALA A 305 60.07 10.86 -39.33
C ALA A 305 61.53 10.66 -38.86
N VAL A 306 61.77 9.85 -37.83
CA VAL A 306 63.13 9.49 -37.37
C VAL A 306 63.95 8.83 -38.48
N ARG A 307 63.33 7.94 -39.26
CA ARG A 307 64.02 7.31 -40.39
C ARG A 307 64.41 8.31 -41.48
N GLN A 308 63.57 9.31 -41.77
CA GLN A 308 63.90 10.35 -42.75
C GLN A 308 64.94 11.34 -42.22
N GLU A 309 64.91 11.64 -40.92
CA GLU A 309 65.94 12.44 -40.25
C GLU A 309 67.31 11.79 -40.37
N ASN A 310 67.42 10.49 -40.09
CA ASN A 310 68.69 9.76 -40.24
C ASN A 310 69.22 9.83 -41.69
N LYS A 311 68.34 9.74 -42.70
CA LYS A 311 68.76 9.90 -44.11
C LYS A 311 69.26 11.31 -44.42
N ALA A 312 68.59 12.34 -43.89
CA ALA A 312 69.01 13.72 -44.10
C ALA A 312 70.39 13.97 -43.45
N GLN A 313 70.61 13.43 -42.24
CA GLN A 313 71.88 13.50 -41.51
C GLN A 313 73.02 12.77 -42.22
N ASP A 314 72.75 11.58 -42.79
CA ASP A 314 73.74 10.85 -43.59
C ASP A 314 74.25 11.71 -44.77
N ILE A 315 73.33 12.37 -45.50
CA ILE A 315 73.70 13.25 -46.62
C ILE A 315 74.43 14.50 -46.14
N ASP A 316 74.02 15.08 -45.02
CA ASP A 316 74.71 16.24 -44.43
C ASP A 316 76.13 15.90 -43.98
N SER A 317 76.36 14.68 -43.47
CA SER A 317 77.70 14.22 -43.12
C SER A 317 78.61 14.11 -44.35
N GLN A 318 78.08 13.68 -45.50
CA GLN A 318 78.80 13.62 -46.77
C GLN A 318 79.15 15.03 -47.28
N ARG A 319 78.22 15.98 -47.13
CA ARG A 319 78.44 17.40 -47.44
C ARG A 319 79.54 18.04 -46.61
N GLN A 320 79.71 17.62 -45.36
CA GLN A 320 80.81 18.09 -44.50
C GLN A 320 82.15 17.48 -44.90
N ALA A 321 82.14 16.28 -45.48
CA ALA A 321 83.34 15.58 -45.95
C ALA A 321 83.81 16.00 -47.37
N GLY A 322 82.96 16.67 -48.16
CA GLY A 322 83.28 17.16 -49.50
C GLY A 322 82.10 17.79 -50.26
N ASN A 323 82.32 18.24 -51.50
CA ASN A 323 81.24 18.77 -52.32
C ASN A 323 80.25 17.67 -52.73
N ILE A 324 78.96 17.92 -52.53
CA ILE A 324 77.86 17.06 -52.98
C ILE A 324 77.30 17.52 -54.33
N ASP A 325 76.71 16.59 -55.08
CA ASP A 325 76.04 16.87 -56.35
C ASP A 325 74.60 17.39 -56.16
N ALA A 326 74.00 17.88 -57.24
CA ALA A 326 72.65 18.45 -57.20
C ALA A 326 71.58 17.41 -56.80
N ALA A 327 71.76 16.16 -57.21
CA ALA A 327 70.83 15.07 -56.88
C ALA A 327 70.83 14.75 -55.37
N SER A 328 72.00 14.77 -54.72
CA SER A 328 72.10 14.56 -53.27
C SER A 328 71.47 15.72 -52.49
N LEU A 329 71.62 16.96 -52.96
CA LEU A 329 70.98 18.12 -52.35
C LEU A 329 69.45 18.05 -52.47
N GLU A 330 68.93 17.62 -53.62
CA GLU A 330 67.50 17.39 -53.82
C GLU A 330 66.98 16.28 -52.91
N ALA A 331 67.69 15.14 -52.83
CA ALA A 331 67.33 14.04 -51.94
C ALA A 331 67.30 14.45 -50.45
N HIS A 332 68.22 15.32 -50.02
CA HIS A 332 68.23 15.89 -48.67
C HIS A 332 67.00 16.79 -48.41
N ASN A 333 66.70 17.71 -49.33
CA ASN A 333 65.53 18.58 -49.22
C ASN A 333 64.22 17.77 -49.22
N ASP A 334 64.15 16.72 -50.02
CA ASP A 334 63.05 15.75 -50.05
C ASP A 334 62.91 15.00 -48.71
N ALA A 335 64.03 14.55 -48.13
CA ALA A 335 64.04 13.88 -46.84
C ALA A 335 63.54 14.79 -45.73
N ILE A 336 63.98 16.05 -45.69
CA ILE A 336 63.49 17.08 -44.76
C ILE A 336 61.99 17.31 -44.95
N THR A 337 61.54 17.51 -46.18
CA THR A 337 60.12 17.78 -46.48
C THR A 337 59.23 16.61 -46.04
N ARG A 338 59.67 15.37 -46.33
CA ARG A 338 58.96 14.16 -45.87
C ARG A 338 59.00 14.02 -44.36
N ARG A 339 60.14 14.26 -43.71
CA ARG A 339 60.27 14.25 -42.25
C ARG A 339 59.27 15.21 -41.62
N ASP A 340 59.19 16.45 -42.10
CA ASP A 340 58.32 17.47 -41.52
C ASP A 340 56.83 17.14 -41.73
N GLY A 341 56.48 16.55 -42.88
CA GLY A 341 55.15 15.98 -43.11
C GLY A 341 54.81 14.86 -42.12
N TRP A 342 55.69 13.89 -41.94
CA TRP A 342 55.49 12.77 -40.99
C TRP A 342 55.53 13.20 -39.53
N ARG A 343 56.35 14.20 -39.17
CA ARG A 343 56.37 14.80 -37.84
C ARG A 343 55.07 15.53 -37.56
N THR A 344 54.54 16.27 -38.53
CA THR A 344 53.24 16.95 -38.40
C THR A 344 52.12 15.93 -38.23
N ALA A 345 52.08 14.89 -39.08
CA ALA A 345 51.12 13.80 -38.96
C ALA A 345 51.22 13.07 -37.61
N SER A 346 52.46 12.87 -37.12
CA SER A 346 52.73 12.29 -35.82
C SER A 346 52.13 13.11 -34.68
N ILE A 347 52.43 14.41 -34.64
CA ILE A 347 51.99 15.32 -33.58
C ILE A 347 50.46 15.45 -33.61
N VAL A 348 49.86 15.66 -34.78
CA VAL A 348 48.41 15.79 -34.92
C VAL A 348 47.71 14.49 -34.54
N GLY A 349 48.18 13.36 -35.07
CA GLY A 349 47.63 12.03 -34.77
C GLY A 349 47.73 11.69 -33.29
N ALA A 350 48.88 11.90 -32.67
CA ALA A 350 49.08 11.64 -31.24
C ALA A 350 48.23 12.56 -30.35
N SER A 351 48.13 13.86 -30.69
CA SER A 351 47.37 14.84 -29.91
C SER A 351 45.86 14.58 -29.99
N LEU A 352 45.33 14.44 -31.20
CA LEU A 352 43.90 14.13 -31.41
C LEU A 352 43.55 12.75 -30.85
N GLY A 353 44.42 11.77 -31.09
CA GLY A 353 44.27 10.41 -30.58
C GLY A 353 44.23 10.37 -29.05
N GLY A 354 45.17 11.06 -28.40
CA GLY A 354 45.22 11.18 -26.94
C GLY A 354 43.98 11.88 -26.36
N ALA A 355 43.53 12.98 -26.98
CA ALA A 355 42.33 13.70 -26.54
C ALA A 355 41.06 12.84 -26.64
N LEU A 356 40.86 12.14 -27.76
CA LEU A 356 39.73 11.23 -27.96
C LEU A 356 39.78 10.06 -26.97
N LEU A 357 40.95 9.46 -26.77
CA LEU A 357 41.10 8.35 -25.83
C LEU A 357 40.79 8.78 -24.39
N ALA A 358 41.31 9.93 -23.96
CA ALA A 358 41.02 10.49 -22.63
C ALA A 358 39.53 10.77 -22.45
N GLY A 359 38.88 11.42 -23.43
CA GLY A 359 37.44 11.68 -23.40
C GLY A 359 36.60 10.40 -23.41
N GLY A 360 36.97 9.42 -24.22
CA GLY A 360 36.29 8.13 -24.28
C GLY A 360 36.42 7.33 -22.97
N VAL A 361 37.59 7.32 -22.34
CA VAL A 361 37.80 6.71 -21.02
C VAL A 361 36.97 7.43 -19.94
N ALA A 362 36.93 8.76 -19.96
CA ALA A 362 36.08 9.53 -19.04
C ALA A 362 34.60 9.14 -19.20
N LEU A 363 34.07 9.14 -20.43
CA LEU A 363 32.70 8.71 -20.69
C LEU A 363 32.45 7.26 -20.25
N TYR A 364 33.41 6.35 -20.43
CA TYR A 364 33.31 4.96 -20.00
C TYR A 364 33.19 4.82 -18.48
N LEU A 365 34.00 5.58 -17.71
CA LEU A 365 34.05 5.48 -16.26
C LEU A 365 32.86 6.18 -15.57
N PHE A 366 32.35 7.26 -16.16
CA PHE A 366 31.26 8.06 -15.59
C PHE A 366 29.87 7.71 -16.13
N ASP A 367 29.72 6.59 -16.84
CA ASP A 367 28.44 6.11 -17.37
C ASP A 367 27.62 5.40 -16.28
N ARG A 368 26.95 6.21 -15.46
CA ARG A 368 26.03 5.75 -14.42
C ARG A 368 24.58 5.77 -14.93
N PRO A 369 23.84 4.67 -14.79
CA PRO A 369 22.45 4.60 -15.21
C PRO A 369 21.58 5.51 -14.33
N THR A 370 20.73 6.32 -14.96
CA THR A 370 19.68 7.06 -14.26
C THR A 370 18.42 6.22 -14.20
N VAL A 371 17.98 5.85 -13.00
CA VAL A 371 16.64 5.27 -12.81
C VAL A 371 15.65 6.42 -12.92
N ALA A 372 14.91 6.48 -14.03
CA ALA A 372 13.80 7.41 -14.14
C ALA A 372 12.78 7.00 -13.08
N VAL A 373 12.56 7.86 -12.07
CA VAL A 373 11.37 7.78 -11.24
C VAL A 373 10.22 8.08 -12.19
N VAL A 374 9.61 7.03 -12.75
CA VAL A 374 8.43 7.18 -13.60
C VAL A 374 7.37 7.77 -12.66
N PRO A 375 6.94 9.04 -12.85
CA PRO A 375 5.83 9.53 -12.06
C PRO A 375 4.65 8.59 -12.33
N PRO A 376 3.86 8.21 -11.29
CA PRO A 376 2.71 7.34 -11.50
C PRO A 376 1.92 7.91 -12.67
N ARG A 377 1.65 7.08 -13.68
CA ARG A 377 0.81 7.51 -14.81
C ARG A 377 -0.41 8.16 -14.18
N SER A 378 -0.58 9.46 -14.42
CA SER A 378 -1.79 10.16 -14.03
C SER A 378 -2.92 9.29 -14.56
N VAL A 379 -3.71 8.72 -13.64
CA VAL A 379 -4.96 8.02 -13.99
C VAL A 379 -5.62 8.92 -15.01
N GLU A 380 -5.74 8.43 -16.24
CA GLU A 380 -6.41 9.15 -17.30
C GLU A 380 -7.71 9.66 -16.70
N PRO A 381 -7.97 10.99 -16.66
CA PRO A 381 -9.17 11.49 -16.03
C PRO A 381 -10.33 10.72 -16.65
N GLY A 382 -11.06 9.95 -15.81
CA GLY A 382 -12.26 9.26 -16.26
C GLY A 382 -13.12 10.26 -17.05
N PRO A 383 -13.86 9.80 -18.08
CA PRO A 383 -14.57 10.68 -19.00
C PRO A 383 -15.24 11.79 -18.21
N GLN A 384 -14.77 13.03 -18.42
CA GLN A 384 -15.28 14.17 -17.66
C GLN A 384 -16.80 14.12 -17.77
N PRO A 385 -17.55 14.23 -16.65
CA PRO A 385 -18.99 14.32 -16.73
C PRO A 385 -19.30 15.43 -17.71
N LYS A 386 -20.02 15.08 -18.79
CA LYS A 386 -20.49 16.02 -19.80
C LYS A 386 -21.03 17.22 -19.02
N LYS A 387 -20.43 18.41 -19.23
CA LYS A 387 -20.97 19.64 -18.63
C LYS A 387 -22.48 19.62 -18.90
N PRO A 388 -23.34 19.77 -17.88
CA PRO A 388 -24.77 19.88 -18.13
C PRO A 388 -24.94 20.98 -19.18
N ASP A 389 -25.68 20.68 -20.25
CA ASP A 389 -25.90 21.60 -21.37
C ASP A 389 -26.21 22.96 -20.78
N THR A 390 -25.26 23.88 -20.92
CA THR A 390 -25.43 25.24 -20.44
C THR A 390 -26.62 25.78 -21.19
N LEU A 391 -27.61 26.25 -20.44
CA LEU A 391 -28.83 26.87 -20.94
C LEU A 391 -28.45 27.91 -22.02
N ASP A 392 -28.56 27.53 -23.30
CA ASP A 392 -28.27 28.41 -24.42
C ASP A 392 -29.42 29.42 -24.51
N ILE A 393 -29.29 30.49 -23.74
CA ILE A 393 -30.15 31.65 -23.79
C ILE A 393 -29.67 32.52 -24.95
N ALA A 394 -30.35 32.43 -26.08
CA ALA A 394 -30.16 33.37 -27.18
C ALA A 394 -31.11 34.54 -27.02
N THR A 395 -30.59 35.76 -27.16
CA THR A 395 -31.42 36.97 -27.26
C THR A 395 -31.43 37.45 -28.70
N ALA A 396 -32.62 37.68 -29.25
CA ALA A 396 -32.79 38.18 -30.61
C ALA A 396 -33.75 39.38 -30.62
N PRO A 397 -33.48 40.41 -31.42
CA PRO A 397 -34.37 41.54 -31.57
C PRO A 397 -35.65 41.09 -32.30
N ILE A 398 -36.80 41.38 -31.73
CA ILE A 398 -38.09 41.18 -32.37
C ILE A 398 -38.50 42.52 -32.98
N LEU A 399 -38.62 42.55 -34.31
CA LEU A 399 -39.09 43.69 -35.08
C LEU A 399 -40.48 43.41 -35.62
N GLY A 400 -41.47 44.13 -35.12
CA GLY A 400 -42.85 44.12 -35.63
C GLY A 400 -43.37 45.55 -35.82
N PRO A 401 -44.46 45.76 -36.59
CA PRO A 401 -45.00 47.09 -36.83
C PRO A 401 -45.50 47.69 -35.50
N GLY A 402 -44.71 48.61 -34.93
CA GLY A 402 -45.02 49.30 -33.67
C GLY A 402 -44.35 48.76 -32.41
N ALA A 403 -43.49 47.73 -32.47
CA ALA A 403 -42.75 47.25 -31.31
C ALA A 403 -41.30 46.87 -31.65
N LEU A 404 -40.36 47.45 -30.88
CA LEU A 404 -38.94 47.12 -30.86
C LEU A 404 -38.63 46.55 -29.48
N GLY A 405 -38.35 45.25 -29.41
CA GLY A 405 -38.09 44.57 -28.15
C GLY A 405 -37.06 43.45 -28.31
N TRP A 406 -36.51 42.99 -27.20
CA TRP A 406 -35.57 41.86 -27.15
C TRP A 406 -36.31 40.62 -26.66
N GLY A 407 -36.34 39.56 -27.48
CA GLY A 407 -36.89 38.26 -27.11
C GLY A 407 -35.79 37.34 -26.59
N VAL A 408 -36.07 36.60 -25.52
CA VAL A 408 -35.18 35.61 -24.94
C VAL A 408 -35.77 34.22 -25.23
N THR A 409 -35.05 33.37 -25.97
CA THR A 409 -35.51 32.00 -26.25
C THR A 409 -34.51 30.99 -25.69
N GLY A 410 -34.98 30.03 -24.90
CA GLY A 410 -34.19 28.89 -24.43
C GLY A 410 -34.72 27.59 -25.02
N ARG A 411 -33.82 26.67 -25.38
CA ARG A 411 -34.15 25.27 -25.65
C ARG A 411 -33.86 24.46 -24.39
N PHE A 412 -34.83 23.63 -23.98
CA PHE A 412 -34.73 22.73 -22.83
C PHE A 412 -34.20 21.37 -23.25
#